data_AF-A0A6C0BHV6-F1
#
_entry.id   AF-A0A6C0BHV6-F1
#
_cell.length_a   1.000
_cell.length_b   1.000
_cell.length_c   1.000
_cell.angle_alpha   90.00
_cell.angle_beta   90.00
_cell.angle_gamma   90.00
#
_symmetry.space_group_name_H-M   'P 1'
#
loop_
_entity.id
_entity.type
_entity.pdbx_description
1 polymer ?
#
loop_
_entity_poly.entity_id
_entity_poly.type
_entity_poly.pdbx_seq_one_letter_code
_entity_poly.pdbx_strand_id
1 'polypeptide(L)'
;MSDNIVIDQNKLKEWVALCEEGGNLKRNGASTESLAEINIRISKALVSLISQNEADAEFLFQIINETPPQAPSNATTDPTDPN
;
A
#
# COMPACT_ATOMS: atom_id res chain seq x y z
N MET A 1 14.06 -27.45 0.73
CA MET A 1 14.42 -26.81 2.01
C MET A 1 13.44 -25.67 2.15
N SER A 2 12.66 -25.61 3.22
CA SER A 2 11.78 -24.46 3.46
C SER A 2 12.68 -23.33 3.92
N ASP A 3 12.83 -22.30 3.10
CA ASP A 3 13.53 -21.09 3.53
C ASP A 3 12.80 -20.56 4.76
N ASN A 4 13.47 -20.65 5.91
CA ASN A 4 12.91 -20.21 7.17
C ASN A 4 13.03 -18.69 7.16
N ILE A 5 12.00 -18.01 6.63
CA ILE A 5 11.97 -16.55 6.60
C ILE A 5 11.89 -16.08 8.05
N VAL A 6 13.02 -15.66 8.59
CA VAL A 6 13.08 -15.03 9.91
C VAL A 6 12.56 -13.61 9.74
N ILE A 7 11.27 -13.43 10.03
CA ILE A 7 10.63 -12.11 10.01
C ILE A 7 11.04 -11.34 11.26
N ASP A 8 11.61 -10.16 11.05
CA ASP A 8 11.86 -9.19 12.12
C ASP A 8 10.53 -8.79 12.77
N GLN A 9 10.37 -9.15 14.04
CA GLN A 9 9.15 -8.93 14.79
C GLN A 9 8.86 -7.45 15.06
N ASN A 10 9.88 -6.59 15.07
CA ASN A 10 9.69 -5.14 15.20
C ASN A 10 9.16 -4.55 13.91
N LYS A 11 9.74 -4.92 12.76
CA LYS A 11 9.23 -4.51 11.44
C LYS A 11 7.80 -4.99 11.21
N LEU A 12 7.46 -6.21 11.68
CA LEU A 12 6.10 -6.74 11.59
C LEU A 12 5.12 -5.88 12.38
N LYS A 13 5.47 -5.50 13.62
CA LYS A 13 4.63 -4.64 14.46
C LYS A 13 4.43 -3.26 13.84
N GLU A 14 5.48 -2.67 13.27
CA GLU A 14 5.40 -1.39 12.56
C GLU A 14 4.46 -1.47 11.36
N TRP A 15 4.57 -2.53 10.54
CA TRP A 15 3.68 -2.73 9.41
C TRP A 15 2.21 -2.90 9.83
N VAL A 16 1.95 -3.67 10.89
CA VAL A 16 0.59 -3.85 11.42
C VAL A 16 0.01 -2.52 11.92
N ALA A 17 0.79 -1.73 12.66
CA ALA A 17 0.35 -0.42 13.16
C ALA A 17 -0.04 0.54 12.03
N LEU A 18 0.74 0.55 10.93
CA LEU A 18 0.41 1.36 9.74
C LEU A 18 -0.88 0.89 9.06
N CYS A 19 -1.13 -0.42 8.99
CA CYS A 19 -2.38 -0.95 8.46
C CYS A 19 -3.59 -0.53 9.31
N GLU A 20 -3.46 -0.56 10.63
CA GLU A 20 -4.51 -0.09 11.56
C GLU A 20 -4.78 1.41 11.39
N GLU A 21 -3.72 2.21 11.25
CA GLU A 21 -3.82 3.64 10.97
C GLU A 21 -4.55 3.92 9.65
N GLY A 22 -4.19 3.21 8.57
CA GLY A 22 -4.88 3.32 7.28
C GLY A 22 -6.36 2.94 7.36
N GLY A 23 -6.68 1.89 8.11
CA GLY A 23 -8.06 1.50 8.40
C GLY A 23 -8.84 2.57 9.18
N ASN A 24 -8.19 3.22 10.15
CA ASN A 24 -8.79 4.33 10.91
C ASN A 24 -9.02 5.57 10.03
N LEU A 25 -8.04 5.96 9.22
CA LEU A 25 -8.17 7.08 8.28
C LEU A 25 -9.33 6.86 7.31
N LYS A 26 -9.46 5.64 6.76
CA LYS A 26 -10.56 5.28 5.87
C LYS A 26 -11.92 5.37 6.58
N ARG A 27 -12.03 4.86 7.81
CA ARG A 27 -13.28 4.94 8.60
C ARG A 27 -13.67 6.37 8.97
N ASN A 28 -12.67 7.23 9.17
CA ASN A 28 -12.87 8.64 9.51
C ASN A 28 -13.11 9.53 8.28
N GLY A 29 -13.21 8.97 7.08
CA GLY A 29 -13.46 9.74 5.85
C GLY A 29 -12.30 10.64 5.46
N ALA A 30 -11.05 10.23 5.73
CA ALA A 30 -9.86 10.97 5.32
C ALA A 30 -9.85 11.25 3.80
N SER A 31 -9.14 12.30 3.40
CA SER A 31 -9.02 12.67 2.00
C SER A 31 -8.31 11.58 1.19
N THR A 32 -8.56 11.56 -0.12
CA THR A 32 -7.86 10.67 -1.05
C THR A 32 -6.33 10.82 -0.95
N GLU A 33 -5.84 12.03 -0.71
CA GLU A 33 -4.42 12.32 -0.53
C GLU A 33 -3.86 11.65 0.72
N SER A 34 -4.50 11.82 1.89
CA SER A 34 -4.07 11.16 3.13
C SER A 34 -4.14 9.63 3.03
N LEU A 35 -5.13 9.10 2.30
CA LEU A 35 -5.23 7.67 2.03
C LEU A 35 -4.13 7.17 1.08
N ALA A 36 -3.72 7.97 0.09
CA ALA A 36 -2.61 7.64 -0.79
C ALA A 36 -1.27 7.65 -0.01
N GLU A 37 -1.05 8.64 0.84
CA GLU A 37 0.16 8.73 1.66
C GLU A 37 0.31 7.53 2.61
N ILE A 38 -0.76 7.15 3.33
CA ILE A 38 -0.68 6.01 4.25
C ILE A 38 -0.47 4.69 3.50
N ASN A 39 -1.09 4.53 2.32
CA ASN A 39 -0.87 3.35 1.48
C ASN A 39 0.60 3.24 1.02
N ILE A 40 1.22 4.35 0.62
CA ILE A 40 2.66 4.37 0.28
C ILE A 40 3.51 3.93 1.48
N ARG A 41 3.19 4.40 2.69
CA ARG A 41 3.91 4.00 3.92
C ARG A 41 3.72 2.51 4.24
N ILE A 42 2.50 1.99 4.12
CA ILE A 42 2.20 0.55 4.31
C ILE A 42 3.01 -0.30 3.32
N SER A 43 3.02 0.07 2.03
CA SER A 43 3.78 -0.63 1.01
C SER A 43 5.29 -0.59 1.28
N LYS A 44 5.80 0.55 1.78
CA LYS A 44 7.20 0.68 2.18
C LYS A 44 7.56 -0.25 3.35
N ALA A 45 6.73 -0.26 4.39
CA ALA A 45 6.93 -1.14 5.53
C ALA A 45 6.85 -2.63 5.13
N LEU A 46 5.93 -3.00 4.22
CA LEU A 46 5.81 -4.37 3.73
C LEU A 46 7.07 -4.84 2.98
N VAL A 47 7.59 -4.00 2.09
CA VAL A 47 8.81 -4.32 1.34
C VAL A 47 10.01 -4.44 2.28
N SER A 48 10.17 -3.55 3.26
CA SER A 48 11.23 -3.66 4.27
C SER A 48 11.09 -4.90 5.17
N LEU A 49 9.86 -5.39 5.35
CA LEU A 49 9.54 -6.59 6.12
C LEU A 49 9.92 -7.89 5.38
N ILE A 50 9.67 -7.95 4.07
CA ILE A 50 9.85 -9.16 3.26
C ILE A 50 11.22 -9.23 2.57
N SER A 51 11.84 -8.09 2.30
CA SER A 51 13.14 -8.05 1.64
C SER A 51 14.24 -8.51 2.60
N GLN A 52 14.93 -9.57 2.19
CA GLN A 52 16.14 -10.07 2.86
C GLN A 52 17.40 -9.29 2.44
N ASN A 53 17.27 -8.41 1.43
CA ASN A 53 18.32 -7.58 0.86
C ASN A 53 17.82 -6.13 0.71
N GLU A 54 18.56 -5.17 1.26
CA GLU A 54 18.18 -3.75 1.28
C GLU A 54 18.14 -3.12 -0.12
N ALA A 55 18.99 -3.60 -1.05
CA ALA A 55 19.01 -3.09 -2.43
C ALA A 55 17.73 -3.44 -3.22
N ASP A 56 17.16 -4.62 -3.00
CA ASP A 56 15.91 -5.04 -3.63
C ASP A 56 14.71 -4.29 -3.04
N ALA A 57 14.78 -3.92 -1.75
CA ALA A 57 13.79 -3.07 -1.12
C ALA A 57 13.77 -1.66 -1.71
N GLU A 58 14.95 -1.04 -1.91
CA GLU A 58 15.07 0.28 -2.52
C GLU A 58 14.54 0.35 -3.96
N PHE A 59 14.82 -0.67 -4.78
CA PHE A 59 14.29 -0.74 -6.13
C PHE A 59 12.76 -0.86 -6.14
N LEU A 60 12.19 -1.71 -5.29
CA LEU A 60 10.74 -1.84 -5.15
C LEU A 60 10.09 -0.55 -4.61
N PHE A 61 10.78 0.20 -3.74
CA PHE A 61 10.31 1.52 -3.28
C PHE A 61 10.22 2.55 -4.40
N GLN A 62 11.16 2.55 -5.35
CA GLN A 62 11.10 3.44 -6.50
C GLN A 62 9.86 3.14 -7.35
N ILE A 63 9.58 1.86 -7.64
CA ILE A 63 8.38 1.45 -8.38
C ILE A 63 7.10 1.90 -7.66
N ILE A 64 7.01 1.69 -6.33
CA ILE A 64 5.83 2.09 -5.54
C ILE A 64 5.63 3.60 -5.56
N ASN A 65 6.70 4.41 -5.48
CA ASN A 65 6.59 5.87 -5.52
C ASN A 65 6.30 6.40 -6.94
N GLU A 66 6.75 5.70 -7.99
CA GLU A 66 6.55 6.09 -9.38
C GLU A 66 5.21 5.62 -9.95
N THR A 67 4.55 4.65 -9.32
CA THR A 67 3.22 4.20 -9.76
C THR A 67 2.18 5.20 -9.26
N PRO A 68 1.52 5.98 -10.14
CA PRO A 68 0.45 6.88 -9.70
C PRO A 68 -0.64 6.05 -9.02
N PRO A 69 -1.32 6.57 -7.98
CA PRO A 69 -2.53 5.93 -7.49
C PRO A 69 -3.48 5.81 -8.68
N GLN A 70 -3.74 4.58 -9.13
CA GLN A 70 -4.73 4.36 -10.17
C GLN A 70 -6.04 4.91 -9.63
N ALA A 71 -6.50 6.02 -10.21
CA ALA A 71 -7.83 6.52 -9.95
C ALA A 71 -8.81 5.37 -10.22
N PRO A 72 -9.83 5.17 -9.37
CA PRO A 72 -10.88 4.22 -9.71
C PRO A 72 -11.44 4.64 -11.08
N SER A 73 -11.29 3.76 -12.07
CA SER A 73 -11.86 3.96 -13.38
C SER A 73 -13.38 3.87 -13.21
N ASN A 74 -14.03 5.00 -12.94
CA ASN A 74 -15.47 5.11 -13.01
C ASN A 74 -15.86 4.97 -14.49
N ALA A 75 -15.98 3.73 -14.95
CA ALA A 75 -16.76 3.42 -16.12
C ALA A 75 -18.25 3.62 -15.76
N THR A 76 -18.67 4.89 -15.71
CA THR A 76 -20.08 5.25 -15.84
C THR A 76 -20.45 4.99 -17.29
N THR A 77 -20.82 3.76 -17.63
CA THR A 77 -21.70 3.53 -18.78
C THR A 77 -23.10 3.91 -18.33
N ASP A 78 -23.44 5.17 -18.56
CA ASP A 78 -24.80 5.66 -18.61
C ASP A 78 -25.56 4.88 -19.69
N PRO A 79 -26.58 4.07 -19.37
CA PRO A 79 -27.42 3.43 -20.37
C PRO A 79 -28.66 4.31 -20.58
N THR A 80 -28.49 5.47 -21.20
CA THR A 80 -29.62 6.22 -21.74
C THR A 80 -29.51 6.30 -23.25
N ASP A 81 -29.93 5.22 -23.90
CA ASP A 81 -30.27 5.17 -25.31
C ASP A 81 -31.72 5.66 -25.46
N PRO A 82 -32.00 6.84 -26.04
CA PRO A 82 -33.36 7.28 -26.30
C PRO A 82 -33.80 6.80 -27.69
N ASN A 83 -34.65 5.77 -27.66
CA ASN A 83 -35.81 5.47 -28.53
C ASN A 83 -35.92 6.20 -29.88
#